data_AF-A0A392M053-F1
#
_entry.id   AF-A0A392M053-F1
#
_cell.length_a   1.000
_cell.length_b   1.000
_cell.length_c   1.000
_cell.angle_alpha   90.00
_cell.angle_beta   90.00
_cell.angle_gamma   90.00
#
_symmetry.space_group_name_H-M   'P 1'
#
loop_
_entity.id
_entity.type
_entity.pdbx_description
1 polymer ?
#
loop_
_entity_poly.entity_id
_entity_poly.type
_entity_poly.pdbx_seq_one_letter_code
_entity_poly.pdbx_strand_id
1 'polypeptide(L)'
;MNITNVNEYEEIAKEKLSKMIYDYFATGAEDQWTLKENRNAFSRCTFYFIFIFPFTLFVMLNPFLTENRFRPRILIDVSKIDLTTTVLGFNIALAMPIMIAPTAMHKAAHPEGEYATARAASAADTIM
;
A
#
# COMPACT_ATOMS: atom_id res chain seq x y z
N MET A 1 -21.33 -7.62 0.46
CA MET A 1 -20.54 -6.38 0.55
C MET A 1 -19.57 -6.39 -0.61
N ASN A 2 -19.51 -5.34 -1.43
CA ASN A 2 -18.53 -5.26 -2.50
C ASN A 2 -17.30 -4.54 -1.94
N ILE A 3 -16.20 -5.27 -1.74
CA ILE A 3 -15.01 -4.70 -1.12
C ILE A 3 -14.26 -3.85 -2.14
N THR A 4 -14.03 -2.56 -1.84
CA THR A 4 -13.41 -1.61 -2.78
C THR A 4 -12.01 -1.17 -2.39
N ASN A 5 -11.64 -1.29 -1.12
CA ASN A 5 -10.33 -0.88 -0.61
C ASN A 5 -9.92 -1.71 0.62
N VAL A 6 -8.65 -1.62 1.01
CA VAL A 6 -8.08 -2.41 2.12
C VAL A 6 -8.61 -2.02 3.50
N ASN A 7 -9.07 -0.79 3.71
CA ASN A 7 -9.58 -0.35 5.01
C ASN A 7 -10.89 -1.06 5.38
N GLU A 8 -11.68 -1.45 4.37
CA GLU A 8 -12.90 -2.23 4.59
C GLU A 8 -12.59 -3.62 5.17
N TYR A 9 -11.44 -4.22 4.85
CA TYR A 9 -11.00 -5.46 5.50
C TYR A 9 -10.64 -5.25 6.97
N GLU A 10 -10.12 -4.08 7.36
CA GLU A 10 -9.82 -3.74 8.75
C GLU A 10 -11.11 -3.70 9.60
N GLU A 11 -12.17 -3.09 9.07
CA GLU A 11 -13.48 -3.06 9.74
C GLU A 11 -14.10 -4.46 9.85
N ILE A 12 -14.05 -5.27 8.78
CA ILE A 12 -14.52 -6.67 8.82
C ILE A 12 -13.71 -7.49 9.82
N ALA A 13 -12.39 -7.28 9.92
CA ALA A 13 -11.54 -7.97 10.88
C ALA A 13 -11.92 -7.59 12.32
N LYS A 14 -12.22 -6.33 12.58
CA LYS A 14 -12.68 -5.84 13.89
C LYS A 14 -13.98 -6.49 14.36
N GLU A 15 -14.89 -6.78 13.43
CA GLU A 15 -16.15 -7.48 13.73
C GLU A 15 -15.95 -8.98 13.99
N LYS A 16 -15.00 -9.62 13.27
CA LYS A 16 -14.82 -11.08 13.31
C LYS A 16 -13.83 -11.55 14.37
N LEU A 17 -12.84 -10.74 14.72
CA LEU A 17 -11.78 -11.11 15.66
C LEU A 17 -12.16 -10.71 17.08
N SER A 18 -11.65 -11.47 18.06
CA SER A 18 -11.70 -11.02 19.45
C SER A 18 -10.88 -9.74 19.62
N LYS A 19 -11.26 -8.87 20.56
CA LYS A 19 -10.55 -7.61 20.81
C LYS A 19 -9.04 -7.81 21.02
N MET A 20 -8.64 -8.83 21.78
CA MET A 20 -7.24 -9.13 22.03
C MET A 20 -6.47 -9.46 20.75
N ILE A 21 -7.06 -10.28 19.88
CA ILE A 21 -6.44 -10.69 18.61
C ILE A 21 -6.41 -9.50 17.64
N TYR A 22 -7.50 -8.74 17.56
CA TYR A 22 -7.56 -7.54 16.74
C TYR A 22 -6.49 -6.52 17.16
N ASP A 23 -6.39 -6.22 18.45
CA ASP A 23 -5.43 -5.26 18.98
C ASP A 23 -3.98 -5.72 18.72
N TYR A 24 -3.70 -7.03 18.76
CA TYR A 24 -2.38 -7.58 18.43
C TYR A 24 -1.94 -7.24 17.00
N PHE A 25 -2.86 -7.25 16.03
CA PHE A 25 -2.54 -6.95 14.63
C PHE A 25 -2.66 -5.46 14.28
N ALA A 26 -3.61 -4.75 14.89
CA ALA A 26 -3.98 -3.39 14.48
C ALA A 26 -3.18 -2.28 15.19
N THR A 27 -2.39 -2.61 16.23
CA THR A 27 -1.70 -1.61 17.05
C THR A 27 -0.19 -1.55 16.83
N GLY A 28 0.40 -0.40 17.14
CA GLY A 28 1.84 -0.15 17.14
C GLY A 28 2.42 0.00 18.54
N ALA A 29 3.69 0.39 18.62
CA ALA A 29 4.38 0.64 19.88
C ALA A 29 3.86 1.93 20.57
N GLU A 30 3.78 1.89 21.90
CA GLU A 30 3.50 3.02 22.79
C GLU A 30 2.28 3.86 22.34
N ASP A 31 2.47 5.14 22.06
CA ASP A 31 1.43 6.08 21.62
C ASP A 31 1.07 5.94 20.13
N GLN A 32 1.71 5.00 19.43
CA GLN A 32 1.51 4.68 18.02
C GLN A 32 1.82 5.85 17.09
N TRP A 33 2.65 6.82 17.54
CA TRP A 33 3.03 7.98 16.73
C TRP A 33 3.63 7.56 15.38
N THR A 34 4.57 6.63 15.39
CA THR A 34 5.21 6.12 14.16
C THR A 34 4.23 5.39 13.24
N LEU A 35 3.29 4.63 13.80
CA LEU A 35 2.26 3.95 13.01
C LEU A 35 1.38 4.96 12.26
N LYS A 36 0.98 6.04 12.95
CA LYS A 36 0.24 7.15 12.35
C LYS A 36 1.08 7.87 11.29
N GLU A 37 2.35 8.11 11.58
CA GLU A 37 3.26 8.80 10.68
C GLU A 37 3.55 7.99 9.40
N ASN A 38 3.64 6.66 9.47
CA ASN A 38 3.76 5.79 8.29
C ASN A 38 2.63 6.03 7.28
N ARG A 39 1.39 6.23 7.75
CA ARG A 39 0.23 6.56 6.90
C ARG A 39 0.30 8.01 6.41
N ASN A 40 0.58 8.96 7.32
CA ASN A 40 0.67 10.39 6.98
C ASN A 40 1.79 10.69 5.99
N ALA A 41 2.85 9.88 5.95
CA ALA A 41 3.94 10.07 5.01
C ALA A 41 3.49 10.12 3.55
N PHE A 42 2.49 9.30 3.19
CA PHE A 42 1.97 9.26 1.83
C PHE A 42 1.09 10.46 1.48
N SER A 43 0.50 11.17 2.45
CA SER A 43 -0.31 12.37 2.16
C SER A 43 0.55 13.58 1.75
N ARG A 44 1.86 13.52 2.01
CA ARG A 44 2.84 14.50 1.52
C ARG A 44 3.14 14.36 0.03
N CYS A 45 2.78 13.24 -0.59
CA CYS A 45 2.91 13.02 -2.03
C CYS A 45 1.70 13.62 -2.76
N THR A 46 1.86 14.76 -3.42
CA THR A 46 0.74 15.53 -4.01
C THR A 46 0.70 15.45 -5.53
N PHE A 47 -0.50 15.51 -6.13
CA PHE A 47 -0.65 15.62 -7.58
C PHE A 47 -0.51 17.07 -8.04
N TYR A 48 0.22 17.29 -9.14
CA TYR A 48 0.33 18.61 -9.75
C TYR A 48 0.16 18.54 -11.27
N PHE A 49 -0.72 19.39 -11.81
CA PHE A 49 -0.86 19.64 -13.24
C PHE A 49 -0.03 20.86 -13.61
N ILE A 50 0.88 20.72 -14.58
CA ILE A 50 1.58 21.87 -15.16
C ILE A 50 0.56 22.61 -16.03
N PHE A 51 -0.18 23.55 -15.42
CA PHE A 51 -0.81 24.61 -16.19
C PHE A 51 0.27 25.62 -16.58
N ILE A 52 0.31 25.99 -17.85
CA ILE A 52 1.23 26.99 -18.41
C ILE A 52 0.85 28.37 -17.84
N PHE A 53 1.29 28.67 -16.61
CA PHE A 53 1.25 29.97 -15.92
C PHE A 53 2.56 30.09 -15.12
N PRO A 54 3.10 31.29 -14.85
CA PRO A 54 4.54 31.48 -14.65
C PRO A 54 5.03 30.70 -13.42
N PHE A 55 5.63 29.55 -13.71
CA PHE A 55 6.10 28.52 -12.79
C PHE A 55 7.07 29.06 -11.73
N THR A 56 7.71 30.18 -12.03
CA THR A 56 8.63 30.92 -11.17
C THR A 56 7.98 31.53 -9.92
N LEU A 57 6.75 32.07 -10.00
CA LEU A 57 6.14 32.77 -8.86
C LEU A 57 5.57 31.80 -7.80
N PHE A 58 5.06 30.64 -8.22
CA PHE A 58 4.48 29.63 -7.33
C PHE A 58 5.54 28.90 -6.49
N VAL A 59 6.73 28.65 -7.07
CA VAL A 59 7.85 27.98 -6.38
C VAL A 59 8.48 28.90 -5.32
N MET A 60 8.59 30.21 -5.58
CA MET A 60 9.11 31.17 -4.60
C MET A 60 8.26 31.29 -3.34
N LEU A 61 6.94 31.08 -3.44
CA LEU A 61 6.03 31.23 -2.30
C LEU A 61 5.94 29.97 -1.40
N ASN A 62 6.45 28.82 -1.86
CA ASN A 62 6.32 27.55 -1.14
C ASN A 62 7.55 26.63 -1.30
N PRO A 63 8.70 27.00 -0.71
CA PRO A 63 9.95 26.24 -0.84
C PRO A 63 9.89 24.81 -0.25
N PHE A 64 8.92 24.52 0.63
CA PHE A 64 8.72 23.19 1.23
C PHE A 64 7.89 22.22 0.39
N LEU A 65 7.26 22.67 -0.71
CA LEU A 65 6.39 21.82 -1.53
C LEU A 65 7.16 21.07 -2.64
N THR A 66 8.49 21.01 -2.63
CA THR A 66 9.28 20.62 -3.80
C THR A 66 9.63 19.13 -3.88
N GLU A 67 9.55 18.37 -2.78
CA GLU A 67 10.26 17.08 -2.74
C GLU A 67 9.46 15.87 -3.26
N ASN A 68 8.14 15.79 -3.05
CA ASN A 68 7.35 14.61 -3.45
C ASN A 68 6.06 14.97 -4.21
N ARG A 69 6.13 15.06 -5.55
CA ARG A 69 4.97 15.33 -6.41
C ARG A 69 4.74 14.28 -7.48
N PHE A 70 3.53 13.78 -7.59
CA PHE A 70 3.05 13.07 -8.78
C PHE A 70 2.80 14.08 -9.90
N ARG A 71 3.46 13.87 -11.04
CA ARG A 71 3.27 14.65 -12.27
C ARG A 71 2.59 13.76 -13.31
N PRO A 72 1.25 13.80 -13.43
CA PRO A 72 0.57 13.07 -14.49
C PRO A 72 1.15 13.45 -15.86
N ARG A 73 1.60 12.47 -16.62
CA ARG A 73 2.09 12.67 -17.99
C ARG A 73 0.92 12.53 -18.94
N ILE A 74 0.56 13.63 -19.60
CA ILE A 74 -0.53 13.67 -20.58
C ILE A 74 -0.06 13.15 -21.93
N LEU A 75 -1.00 12.69 -22.76
CA LEU A 75 -0.75 12.15 -24.11
C LEU A 75 0.21 10.94 -24.13
N ILE A 76 0.31 10.21 -23.02
CA ILE A 76 0.97 8.91 -22.97
C ILE A 76 -0.11 7.85 -23.17
N ASP A 77 0.11 6.95 -24.13
CA ASP A 77 -0.74 5.78 -24.30
C ASP A 77 -0.58 4.85 -23.10
N VAL A 78 -1.66 4.71 -22.34
CA VAL A 78 -1.78 3.82 -21.18
C VAL A 78 -2.86 2.76 -21.41
N SER A 79 -3.20 2.47 -22.67
CA SER A 79 -4.18 1.44 -23.04
C SER A 79 -3.80 0.04 -22.58
N LYS A 80 -2.49 -0.21 -22.38
CA LYS A 80 -1.94 -1.44 -21.81
C LYS A 80 -0.95 -1.10 -20.70
N ILE A 81 -1.21 -1.59 -19.50
CA ILE A 81 -0.34 -1.44 -18.33
C ILE A 81 0.15 -2.83 -17.96
N ASP A 82 1.47 -3.00 -17.95
CA ASP A 82 2.12 -4.22 -17.48
C ASP A 82 2.64 -3.98 -16.07
N LEU A 83 2.16 -4.76 -15.11
CA LEU A 83 2.58 -4.70 -13.70
C LEU A 83 3.65 -5.72 -13.38
N THR A 84 4.04 -6.55 -14.35
CA THR A 84 4.94 -7.66 -14.08
C THR A 84 6.34 -7.19 -13.72
N THR A 85 6.98 -7.89 -12.78
CA THR A 85 8.34 -7.53 -12.34
C THR A 85 9.13 -8.73 -11.84
N THR A 86 10.45 -8.57 -11.73
CA THR A 86 11.37 -9.59 -11.21
C THR A 86 12.07 -9.05 -9.98
N VAL A 87 12.19 -9.87 -8.93
CA VAL A 87 12.90 -9.52 -7.70
C VAL A 87 13.98 -10.57 -7.46
N LEU A 88 15.23 -10.16 -7.20
CA LEU A 88 16.36 -11.06 -6.88
C LEU A 88 16.56 -12.24 -7.85
N GLY A 89 16.29 -12.04 -9.15
CA GLY A 89 16.45 -13.08 -10.16
C GLY A 89 15.38 -14.18 -10.14
N PHE A 90 14.29 -14.00 -9.38
CA PHE A 90 13.09 -14.79 -9.57
C PHE A 90 12.55 -14.52 -10.98
N ASN A 91 12.77 -15.50 -11.86
CA ASN A 91 12.39 -15.46 -13.28
C ASN A 91 10.89 -15.64 -13.53
N ILE A 92 10.12 -15.87 -12.46
CA ILE A 92 8.66 -15.80 -12.52
C ILE A 92 8.34 -14.31 -12.46
N ALA A 93 7.86 -13.77 -13.58
CA ALA A 93 7.36 -12.43 -13.65
C ALA A 93 6.21 -12.32 -12.63
N LEU A 94 6.48 -11.72 -11.47
CA LEU A 94 5.48 -11.50 -10.43
C LEU A 94 4.34 -10.74 -11.08
N ALA A 95 3.08 -11.12 -10.83
CA ALA A 95 1.96 -10.44 -11.49
C ALA A 95 1.89 -8.94 -11.15
N MET A 96 2.51 -8.52 -10.03
CA MET A 96 2.56 -7.14 -9.57
C MET A 96 3.75 -6.90 -8.61
N PRO A 97 4.19 -5.64 -8.40
CA PRO A 97 5.28 -5.30 -7.49
C PRO A 97 4.80 -5.21 -6.02
N ILE A 98 4.03 -6.20 -5.56
CA ILE A 98 3.47 -6.27 -4.20
C ILE A 98 3.69 -7.67 -3.68
N MET A 99 4.24 -7.81 -2.48
CA MET A 99 4.45 -9.09 -1.81
C MET A 99 3.81 -9.09 -0.41
N ILE A 100 3.64 -10.27 0.16
CA ILE A 100 3.18 -10.41 1.54
C ILE A 100 4.38 -10.22 2.46
N ALA A 101 4.24 -9.36 3.47
CA ALA A 101 5.29 -9.16 4.47
C ALA A 101 5.32 -10.34 5.46
N PRO A 102 6.49 -10.71 6.01
CA PRO A 102 6.57 -11.76 7.01
C PRO A 102 5.86 -11.32 8.29
N THR A 103 4.75 -11.98 8.59
CA THR A 103 3.95 -11.78 9.81
C THR A 103 3.79 -13.09 10.56
N ALA A 104 3.60 -13.03 11.86
CA ALA A 104 3.45 -14.21 12.72
C ALA A 104 2.00 -14.41 13.15
N MET A 105 1.70 -15.60 13.66
CA MET A 105 0.42 -15.94 14.33
C MET A 105 -0.83 -15.85 13.42
N HIS A 106 -0.74 -16.25 12.14
CA HIS A 106 -1.88 -16.12 11.22
C HIS A 106 -3.07 -16.98 11.68
N LYS A 107 -2.80 -18.07 12.39
CA LYS A 107 -3.84 -18.92 13.00
C LYS A 107 -4.74 -18.21 14.01
N ALA A 108 -4.27 -17.10 14.59
CA ALA A 108 -5.11 -16.26 15.44
C ALA A 108 -6.21 -15.56 14.62
N ALA A 109 -5.95 -15.26 13.35
CA ALA A 109 -6.91 -14.62 12.45
C ALA A 109 -7.79 -15.61 11.68
N HIS A 110 -7.26 -16.77 11.29
CA HIS A 110 -8.00 -17.78 10.54
C HIS A 110 -7.45 -19.19 10.81
N PRO A 111 -8.28 -20.26 10.95
CA PRO A 111 -7.80 -21.61 11.29
C PRO A 111 -6.70 -22.17 10.38
N GLU A 112 -6.75 -21.85 9.08
CA GLU A 112 -5.73 -22.28 8.11
C GLU A 112 -4.40 -21.50 8.24
N GLY A 113 -4.39 -20.34 8.90
CA GLY A 113 -3.20 -19.54 9.15
C GLY A 113 -2.32 -19.28 7.93
N GLU A 114 -1.02 -19.51 8.11
CA GLU A 114 0.04 -19.26 7.12
C GLU A 114 -0.18 -20.07 5.84
N TYR A 115 -0.82 -21.24 5.92
CA TYR A 115 -1.15 -22.05 4.75
C TYR A 115 -2.12 -21.32 3.81
N ALA A 116 -3.15 -20.66 4.35
CA ALA A 116 -4.07 -19.88 3.54
C ALA A 116 -3.37 -18.68 2.90
N THR A 117 -2.46 -18.01 3.63
CA THR A 117 -1.68 -16.89 3.11
C THR A 117 -0.73 -17.32 1.98
N ALA A 118 -0.04 -18.46 2.15
CA ALA A 118 0.87 -19.00 1.12
C ALA A 118 0.11 -19.41 -0.14
N ARG A 119 -1.05 -20.05 0.03
CA ARG A 119 -1.95 -20.39 -1.08
C ARG A 119 -2.45 -19.14 -1.81
N ALA A 120 -2.78 -18.07 -1.07
CA ALA A 120 -3.20 -16.81 -1.67
C ALA A 120 -2.07 -16.10 -2.42
N ALA A 121 -0.85 -16.05 -1.86
CA ALA A 121 0.33 -15.52 -2.54
C ALA A 121 0.62 -16.28 -3.83
N SER A 122 0.60 -17.61 -3.77
CA SER A 122 0.80 -18.45 -4.96
C SER A 122 -0.30 -18.24 -6.00
N ALA A 123 -1.55 -18.06 -5.61
CA ALA A 123 -2.64 -17.80 -6.54
C ALA A 123 -2.59 -16.39 -7.16
N ALA A 124 -1.92 -15.44 -6.50
CA ALA A 124 -1.71 -14.08 -6.97
C ALA A 124 -0.35 -13.90 -7.70
N ASP A 125 0.38 -15.00 -7.93
CA ASP A 125 1.72 -15.00 -8.52
C ASP A 125 2.66 -14.00 -7.82
N THR A 126 2.68 -14.04 -6.49
CA THR A 126 3.56 -13.19 -5.66
C THR A 126 4.30 -13.95 -4.56
N ILE A 127 5.29 -13.27 -3.96
CA ILE A 127 6.13 -13.75 -2.88
C ILE A 127 5.40 -13.59 -1.55
N MET A 128 5.55 -14.59 -0.68
CA MET A 128 5.24 -14.55 0.74
C MET A 128 6.52 -14.71 1.56
#